data_AF-A0A432CMY0-F1
#
_entry.id   AF-A0A432CMY0-F1
#
_cell.length_a   1.000
_cell.length_b   1.000
_cell.length_c   1.000
_cell.angle_alpha   90.00
_cell.angle_beta   90.00
_cell.angle_gamma   90.00
#
_symmetry.space_group_name_H-M   'P 1'
#
loop_
_entity.id
_entity.type
_entity.pdbx_description
1 polymer ?
#
loop_
_entity_poly.entity_id
_entity_poly.type
_entity_poly.pdbx_seq_one_letter_code
_entity_poly.pdbx_strand_id
1 'polypeptide(L)'
;MKKHLYLLLAGLSFTVAQSQEISDALRYSQDNLNGTARFRAMSGAFGALGGDLSSINVNPAGSAVFTNNQMAVTLTNFDTKNNSNYFGGTATEKENSFDLNQAGIVFVFNTRNPNSKWRKISLAINYENANNFDNGLFSAGTNPNNSIANYFLSYANNGNGGAPVPQDFVNTNPGESISQLYSFLGSNLPNGQYPNLSGFAAQQAFLGYQGYVLNAADESNNNSTFLSNVPAGGNYYQENSVYSTGYNGKLSFNAATSYNDQFYFGLNLNSHFTDFNKSSSFYEDNSNPLGTNDQITRVQFDNDLYTYGSGFSFQVGAIAKITNEIRVGMAYESSTWYTLNDELSQKLITVSGNSTGELPQDVVDPQVVNVYEPYKLQTPSKLTGSFAYVFGKSGLISIDYAFKDYSDTKFKPENDPLFRTLNNDMNELLNVTGELRIGAEYKIKALSLRAGYRYEQSPYKNAVTVGDLTGYSAGLGYNFGSTKLDLAYSYAKRNSQQGFFNQGFTDGASIDAINNNVSLTLLFEL
;
A
#
# COMPACT_ATOMS: atom_id res chain seq x y z
N MET A 1 -20.09 -39.33 -33.10
CA MET A 1 -18.79 -40.04 -33.09
C MET A 1 -17.92 -39.37 -34.15
N LYS A 2 -16.75 -38.76 -33.94
CA LYS A 2 -15.80 -38.65 -32.83
C LYS A 2 -15.17 -37.25 -32.91
N LYS A 3 -14.93 -36.65 -31.73
CA LYS A 3 -14.07 -35.47 -31.50
C LYS A 3 -12.63 -35.79 -31.88
N HIS A 4 -11.89 -34.86 -32.47
CA HIS A 4 -10.44 -34.70 -32.22
C HIS A 4 -10.06 -33.22 -32.29
N LEU A 5 -10.15 -32.59 -31.12
CA LEU A 5 -9.45 -31.37 -30.74
C LEU A 5 -8.01 -31.80 -30.43
N TYR A 6 -7.03 -31.38 -31.23
CA TYR A 6 -5.63 -31.48 -30.83
C TYR A 6 -5.23 -30.18 -30.13
N LEU A 7 -5.35 -30.22 -28.80
CA LEU A 7 -4.64 -29.34 -27.88
C LEU A 7 -3.14 -29.58 -28.06
N LEU A 8 -2.42 -28.56 -28.51
CA LEU A 8 -0.99 -28.48 -28.31
C LEU A 8 -0.76 -27.80 -26.95
N LEU A 9 -0.84 -28.60 -25.88
CA LEU A 9 -0.21 -28.27 -24.60
C LEU A 9 1.30 -28.44 -24.82
N ALA A 10 1.95 -27.42 -25.37
CA ALA A 10 3.36 -27.20 -25.07
C ALA A 10 3.38 -26.52 -23.70
N GLY A 11 3.95 -27.20 -22.71
CA GLY A 11 4.12 -26.69 -21.35
C GLY A 11 4.86 -25.35 -21.37
N LEU A 12 4.11 -24.28 -21.19
CA LEU A 12 4.63 -23.04 -20.65
C LEU A 12 4.66 -23.24 -19.14
N SER A 13 5.77 -23.79 -18.63
CA SER A 13 6.18 -23.52 -17.25
C SER A 13 6.52 -22.03 -17.21
N PHE A 14 5.50 -21.20 -16.95
CA PHE A 14 5.67 -19.78 -16.73
C PHE A 14 6.32 -19.60 -15.37
N THR A 15 7.50 -19.01 -15.37
CA THR A 15 8.21 -18.68 -14.15
C THR A 15 8.38 -17.18 -14.07
N VAL A 16 7.75 -16.59 -13.06
CA VAL A 16 7.72 -15.15 -12.81
C VAL A 16 9.07 -14.75 -12.19
N ALA A 17 9.73 -13.73 -12.74
CA ALA A 17 10.83 -13.02 -12.06
C ALA A 17 10.20 -12.10 -10.98
N GLN A 18 10.69 -12.10 -9.73
CA GLN A 18 9.90 -11.56 -8.60
C GLN A 18 10.66 -10.65 -7.64
N SER A 19 10.00 -9.56 -7.21
CA SER A 19 10.43 -8.64 -6.15
C SER A 19 9.30 -8.31 -5.14
N GLN A 20 8.16 -9.01 -5.18
CA GLN A 20 6.98 -8.66 -4.38
C GLN A 20 7.15 -8.97 -2.89
N GLU A 21 6.60 -8.10 -2.03
CA GLU A 21 6.69 -8.22 -0.58
C GLU A 21 5.34 -8.07 0.13
N ILE A 22 5.28 -8.47 1.40
CA ILE A 22 4.09 -8.30 2.26
C ILE A 22 3.68 -6.83 2.36
N SER A 23 4.64 -5.90 2.39
CA SER A 23 4.34 -4.47 2.43
C SER A 23 3.63 -3.96 1.18
N ASP A 24 3.88 -4.56 0.01
CA ASP A 24 3.15 -4.20 -1.21
C ASP A 24 1.70 -4.67 -1.12
N ALA A 25 1.48 -5.89 -0.63
CA ALA A 25 0.13 -6.41 -0.37
C ALA A 25 -0.66 -5.52 0.60
N LEU A 26 -0.01 -5.03 1.65
CA LEU A 26 -0.62 -4.11 2.61
C LEU A 26 -0.88 -2.72 2.05
N ARG A 27 0.01 -2.17 1.21
CA ARG A 27 -0.15 -0.85 0.56
C ARG A 27 -1.50 -0.75 -0.17
N TYR A 28 -1.91 -1.83 -0.84
CA TYR A 28 -3.19 -1.88 -1.57
C TYR A 28 -4.37 -2.38 -0.73
N SER A 29 -4.12 -2.88 0.48
CA SER A 29 -5.15 -3.42 1.38
C SER A 29 -5.55 -2.47 2.51
N GLN A 30 -4.82 -1.37 2.73
CA GLN A 30 -5.15 -0.36 3.73
C GLN A 30 -6.05 0.74 3.16
N ASP A 31 -7.04 1.16 3.96
CA ASP A 31 -8.01 2.19 3.59
C ASP A 31 -7.68 3.50 4.31
N ASN A 32 -7.55 4.60 3.56
CA ASN A 32 -7.44 5.93 4.13
C ASN A 32 -8.83 6.59 4.31
N LEU A 33 -8.91 7.59 5.20
CA LEU A 33 -10.14 8.34 5.44
C LEU A 33 -10.33 9.42 4.36
N ASN A 34 -10.68 9.01 3.15
CA ASN A 34 -10.89 9.89 2.00
C ASN A 34 -12.40 10.15 1.76
N GLY A 35 -12.72 11.17 0.97
CA GLY A 35 -14.10 11.64 0.78
C GLY A 35 -14.40 13.09 1.19
N THR A 36 -15.68 13.45 1.30
CA THR A 36 -16.14 14.81 1.56
C THR A 36 -15.62 15.35 2.89
N ALA A 37 -15.51 16.67 3.01
CA ALA A 37 -15.17 17.34 4.24
C ALA A 37 -16.16 16.99 5.36
N ARG A 38 -17.46 16.90 5.05
CA ARG A 38 -18.47 16.44 6.02
C ARG A 38 -18.19 15.01 6.49
N PHE A 39 -17.87 14.09 5.58
CA PHE A 39 -17.52 12.71 5.89
C PHE A 39 -16.27 12.62 6.76
N ARG A 40 -15.20 13.32 6.36
CA ARG A 40 -13.91 13.36 7.06
C ARG A 40 -14.02 13.97 8.45
N ALA A 41 -14.78 15.06 8.62
CA ALA A 41 -14.99 15.70 9.93
C ALA A 41 -15.62 14.77 10.97
N MET A 42 -16.37 13.76 10.51
CA MET A 42 -17.04 12.74 11.32
C MET A 42 -16.24 11.44 11.42
N SER A 43 -14.96 11.46 11.02
CA SER A 43 -14.09 10.27 10.96
C SER A 43 -14.67 9.12 10.12
N GLY A 44 -15.54 9.43 9.14
CA GLY A 44 -16.11 8.46 8.22
C GLY A 44 -17.23 7.58 8.77
N ALA A 45 -17.75 7.88 9.97
CA ALA A 45 -18.84 7.14 10.61
C ALA A 45 -20.19 7.40 9.91
N PHE A 46 -20.40 6.82 8.73
CA PHE A 46 -21.54 7.09 7.86
C PHE A 46 -22.35 5.86 7.45
N GLY A 47 -21.99 4.66 7.90
CA GLY A 47 -22.59 3.41 7.43
C GLY A 47 -24.07 3.24 7.75
N ALA A 48 -24.59 3.82 8.84
CA ALA A 48 -26.03 3.88 9.14
C ALA A 48 -26.66 5.24 8.80
N LEU A 49 -25.85 6.28 8.64
CA LEU A 49 -26.31 7.64 8.42
C LEU A 49 -26.75 7.84 6.96
N GLY A 50 -25.90 7.46 6.00
CA GLY A 50 -26.10 7.69 4.57
C GLY A 50 -26.18 9.19 4.19
N GLY A 51 -26.66 9.47 2.98
CA GLY A 51 -26.98 10.85 2.57
C GLY A 51 -25.77 11.77 2.40
N ASP A 52 -24.60 11.18 2.12
CA ASP A 52 -23.35 11.84 1.76
C ASP A 52 -22.68 11.03 0.63
N LEU A 53 -21.98 11.66 -0.32
CA LEU A 53 -21.41 10.91 -1.45
C LEU A 53 -20.38 9.88 -0.98
N SER A 54 -19.59 10.19 0.04
CA SER A 54 -18.61 9.26 0.60
C SER A 54 -19.27 8.12 1.37
N SER A 55 -20.48 8.34 1.90
CA SER A 55 -21.24 7.27 2.58
C SER A 55 -21.54 6.09 1.64
N ILE A 56 -21.60 6.34 0.33
CA ILE A 56 -21.82 5.30 -0.69
C ILE A 56 -20.69 4.28 -0.67
N ASN A 57 -19.46 4.70 -0.39
CA ASN A 57 -18.29 3.83 -0.34
C ASN A 57 -18.20 3.04 0.98
N VAL A 58 -18.92 3.44 2.03
CA VAL A 58 -19.01 2.72 3.30
C VAL A 58 -20.22 1.77 3.32
N ASN A 59 -21.39 2.27 2.92
CA ASN A 59 -22.61 1.48 2.80
C ASN A 59 -23.38 1.94 1.54
N PRO A 60 -23.43 1.10 0.48
CA PRO A 60 -24.13 1.41 -0.77
C PRO A 60 -25.60 1.82 -0.61
N ALA A 61 -26.30 1.36 0.44
CA ALA A 61 -27.69 1.77 0.71
C ALA A 61 -27.80 3.25 1.10
N GLY A 62 -26.69 3.89 1.48
CA GLY A 62 -26.61 5.30 1.86
C GLY A 62 -27.05 6.26 0.75
N SER A 63 -26.94 5.88 -0.53
CA SER A 63 -27.42 6.73 -1.64
C SER A 63 -28.95 6.84 -1.66
N ALA A 64 -29.67 5.81 -1.22
CA ALA A 64 -31.13 5.85 -1.12
C ALA A 64 -31.60 6.70 0.08
N VAL A 65 -30.70 7.21 0.92
CA VAL A 65 -31.04 8.18 1.97
C VAL A 65 -31.17 9.60 1.42
N PHE A 66 -30.51 9.92 0.30
CA PHE A 66 -30.60 11.25 -0.33
C PHE A 66 -32.05 11.61 -0.68
N THR A 67 -32.41 12.88 -0.47
CA THR A 67 -33.76 13.39 -0.74
C THR A 67 -33.86 14.05 -2.11
N ASN A 68 -32.77 14.66 -2.57
CA ASN A 68 -32.68 15.43 -3.81
C ASN A 68 -31.50 14.92 -4.64
N ASN A 69 -31.45 15.33 -5.91
CA ASN A 69 -30.27 15.14 -6.72
C ASN A 69 -29.14 15.97 -6.13
N GLN A 70 -27.93 15.41 -6.06
CA GLN A 70 -26.78 16.13 -5.51
C GLN A 70 -25.53 15.87 -6.33
N MET A 71 -24.70 16.90 -6.43
CA MET A 71 -23.34 16.81 -6.96
C MET A 71 -22.40 17.40 -5.91
N ALA A 72 -21.24 16.79 -5.71
CA ALA A 72 -20.19 17.41 -4.89
C ALA A 72 -18.80 17.15 -5.45
N VAL A 73 -17.92 18.09 -5.18
CA VAL A 73 -16.50 18.03 -5.48
C VAL A 73 -15.73 18.37 -4.21
N THR A 74 -14.70 17.58 -3.93
CA THR A 74 -13.85 17.76 -2.76
C THR A 74 -12.40 17.86 -3.18
N LEU A 75 -11.76 18.95 -2.78
CA LEU A 75 -10.31 19.13 -2.88
C LEU A 75 -9.71 18.90 -1.50
N THR A 76 -8.51 18.34 -1.45
CA THR A 76 -7.82 18.08 -0.19
C THR A 76 -6.36 18.39 -0.32
N ASN A 77 -5.84 19.06 0.71
CA ASN A 77 -4.43 19.12 0.98
C ASN A 77 -4.06 17.97 1.92
N PHE A 78 -3.13 17.12 1.49
CA PHE A 78 -2.56 16.05 2.29
C PHE A 78 -1.18 16.50 2.77
N ASP A 79 -0.92 16.40 4.07
CA ASP A 79 0.36 16.68 4.71
C ASP A 79 0.77 15.44 5.49
N THR A 80 1.83 14.77 5.02
CA THR A 80 2.39 13.58 5.64
C THR A 80 3.72 13.97 6.29
N LYS A 81 3.83 13.73 7.60
CA LYS A 81 5.05 13.98 8.38
C LYS A 81 5.54 12.66 8.98
N ASN A 82 6.76 12.27 8.62
CA ASN A 82 7.42 11.09 9.18
C ASN A 82 8.54 11.51 10.12
N ASN A 83 8.45 11.16 11.40
CA ASN A 83 9.59 11.28 12.31
C ASN A 83 10.25 9.90 12.44
N SER A 84 11.52 9.79 12.09
CA SER A 84 12.26 8.54 12.16
C SER A 84 13.23 8.52 13.34
N ASN A 85 13.47 7.33 13.88
CA ASN A 85 14.56 7.05 14.81
C ASN A 85 15.26 5.75 14.38
N TYR A 86 16.56 5.84 14.10
CA TYR A 86 17.38 4.71 13.74
C TYR A 86 18.68 4.75 14.55
N PHE A 87 18.85 3.79 15.47
CA PHE A 87 20.00 3.73 16.38
C PHE A 87 20.34 5.07 17.07
N GLY A 88 19.32 5.83 17.47
CA GLY A 88 19.48 7.11 18.18
C GLY A 88 19.61 8.33 17.26
N GLY A 89 19.85 8.15 15.96
CA GLY A 89 19.72 9.23 14.99
C GLY A 89 18.24 9.51 14.69
N THR A 90 17.86 10.78 14.71
CA THR A 90 16.47 11.20 14.46
C THR A 90 16.39 12.10 13.25
N ALA A 91 15.40 11.88 12.40
CA ALA A 91 15.10 12.76 11.28
C ALA A 91 13.60 13.05 11.15
N THR A 92 13.26 14.04 10.35
CA THR A 92 11.88 14.40 10.06
C THR A 92 11.76 14.77 8.60
N GLU A 93 10.90 14.04 7.88
CA GLU A 93 10.49 14.37 6.52
C GLU A 93 9.04 14.84 6.49
N LYS A 94 8.74 15.71 5.53
CA LYS A 94 7.40 16.26 5.32
C LYS A 94 7.11 16.34 3.84
N GLU A 95 5.98 15.76 3.46
CA GLU A 95 5.43 15.89 2.11
C GLU A 95 4.06 16.54 2.15
N ASN A 96 3.81 17.38 1.15
CA ASN A 96 2.55 18.08 1.00
C ASN A 96 2.06 18.00 -0.45
N SER A 97 0.84 17.49 -0.62
CA SER A 97 0.20 17.38 -1.94
C SER A 97 -1.20 17.98 -1.93
N PHE A 98 -1.67 18.39 -3.11
CA PHE A 98 -3.01 18.95 -3.28
C PHE A 98 -3.71 18.23 -4.41
N ASP A 99 -4.78 17.50 -4.06
CA ASP A 99 -5.44 16.60 -4.99
C ASP A 99 -6.95 16.79 -5.04
N LEU A 100 -7.51 16.38 -6.18
CA LEU A 100 -8.93 16.05 -6.29
C LEU A 100 -9.21 14.75 -5.51
N ASN A 101 -9.66 14.92 -4.28
CA ASN A 101 -9.97 13.81 -3.38
C ASN A 101 -11.23 13.04 -3.80
N GLN A 102 -12.28 13.75 -4.22
CA GLN A 102 -13.54 13.12 -4.59
C GLN A 102 -14.35 13.98 -5.55
N ALA A 103 -15.07 13.35 -6.48
CA ALA A 103 -16.12 13.98 -7.26
C ALA A 103 -17.24 12.97 -7.53
N GLY A 104 -18.49 13.39 -7.37
CA GLY A 104 -19.60 12.49 -7.61
C GLY A 104 -20.95 13.16 -7.79
N ILE A 105 -21.89 12.39 -8.29
CA ILE A 105 -23.28 12.79 -8.51
C ILE A 105 -24.22 11.66 -8.11
N VAL A 106 -25.36 12.01 -7.52
CA VAL A 106 -26.45 11.11 -7.20
C VAL A 106 -27.76 11.64 -7.78
N PHE A 107 -28.48 10.74 -8.44
CA PHE A 107 -29.82 10.95 -8.98
C PHE A 107 -30.83 10.20 -8.13
N VAL A 108 -31.90 10.89 -7.74
CA VAL A 108 -32.95 10.39 -6.87
C VAL A 108 -34.28 10.37 -7.61
N PHE A 109 -34.85 9.18 -7.74
CA PHE A 109 -36.12 8.95 -8.42
C PHE A 109 -37.17 8.45 -7.42
N ASN A 110 -38.18 9.28 -7.14
CA ASN A 110 -39.28 8.92 -6.25
C ASN A 110 -40.43 8.26 -7.02
N THR A 111 -41.09 7.27 -6.39
CA THR A 111 -42.29 6.66 -6.96
C THR A 111 -43.43 7.67 -7.04
N ARG A 112 -44.19 7.62 -8.14
CA ARG A 112 -45.44 8.40 -8.29
C ARG A 112 -46.66 7.66 -7.76
N ASN A 113 -46.54 6.36 -7.47
CA ASN A 113 -47.64 5.54 -6.97
C ASN A 113 -47.69 5.62 -5.43
N PRO A 114 -48.73 6.24 -4.83
CA PRO A 114 -48.82 6.38 -3.38
C PRO A 114 -48.92 5.03 -2.65
N ASN A 115 -49.45 3.99 -3.29
CA ASN A 115 -49.63 2.66 -2.72
C ASN A 115 -48.38 1.78 -2.84
N SER A 116 -47.35 2.23 -3.55
CA SER A 116 -46.09 1.48 -3.68
C SER A 116 -45.32 1.52 -2.37
N LYS A 117 -44.91 0.34 -1.91
CA LYS A 117 -43.97 0.20 -0.80
C LYS A 117 -42.53 0.52 -1.21
N TRP A 118 -42.17 0.31 -2.47
CA TRP A 118 -40.91 0.82 -3.01
C TRP A 118 -41.06 2.32 -3.27
N ARG A 119 -40.38 3.14 -2.45
CA ARG A 119 -40.59 4.59 -2.41
C ARG A 119 -39.63 5.34 -3.32
N LYS A 120 -38.41 4.82 -3.46
CA LYS A 120 -37.32 5.52 -4.15
C LYS A 120 -36.32 4.55 -4.76
N ILE A 121 -35.72 4.99 -5.86
CA ILE A 121 -34.50 4.43 -6.44
C ILE A 121 -33.48 5.57 -6.54
N SER A 122 -32.24 5.29 -6.22
CA SER A 122 -31.12 6.20 -6.44
C SER A 122 -30.05 5.54 -7.30
N LEU A 123 -29.44 6.34 -8.17
CA LEU A 123 -28.29 5.96 -8.99
C LEU A 123 -27.19 6.97 -8.75
N ALA A 124 -25.95 6.53 -8.54
CA ALA A 124 -24.83 7.43 -8.34
C ALA A 124 -23.57 6.96 -9.07
N ILE A 125 -22.75 7.93 -9.44
CA ILE A 125 -21.38 7.74 -9.91
C ILE A 125 -20.49 8.53 -8.98
N ASN A 126 -19.47 7.88 -8.43
CA ASN A 126 -18.59 8.48 -7.45
C ASN A 126 -17.13 8.08 -7.72
N TYR A 127 -16.28 9.07 -7.94
CA TYR A 127 -14.84 8.91 -7.97
C TYR A 127 -14.26 9.34 -6.62
N GLU A 128 -13.34 8.54 -6.07
CA GLU A 128 -12.56 8.82 -4.89
C GLU A 128 -11.09 8.48 -5.13
N ASN A 129 -10.17 9.34 -4.69
CA ASN A 129 -8.78 8.97 -4.48
C ASN A 129 -8.71 8.14 -3.19
N ALA A 130 -8.66 6.81 -3.30
CA ALA A 130 -8.70 5.91 -2.15
C ALA A 130 -7.42 6.00 -1.32
N ASN A 131 -6.26 6.19 -1.96
CA ASN A 131 -4.96 6.39 -1.29
C ASN A 131 -4.09 7.36 -2.12
N ASN A 132 -3.57 8.41 -1.49
CA ASN A 132 -2.46 9.19 -2.03
C ASN A 132 -1.14 8.52 -1.55
N PHE A 133 -0.18 8.37 -2.46
CA PHE A 133 1.11 7.72 -2.20
C PHE A 133 2.29 8.69 -2.12
N ASP A 134 2.04 10.01 -2.16
CA ASP A 134 3.06 11.03 -1.99
C ASP A 134 3.59 10.98 -0.56
N ASN A 135 4.85 10.57 -0.44
CA ASN A 135 5.48 10.37 0.85
C ASN A 135 7.01 10.48 0.75
N GLY A 136 7.61 11.01 1.81
CA GLY A 136 9.06 11.17 1.95
C GLY A 136 9.49 10.59 3.29
N LEU A 137 10.53 9.78 3.28
CA LEU A 137 11.07 9.12 4.46
C LEU A 137 12.58 9.14 4.41
N PHE A 138 13.19 9.70 5.46
CA PHE A 138 14.62 9.66 5.68
C PHE A 138 14.91 9.14 7.09
N SER A 139 15.91 8.28 7.21
CA SER A 139 16.41 7.82 8.50
C SER A 139 17.92 7.60 8.43
N ALA A 140 18.64 7.99 9.47
CA ALA A 140 20.08 7.81 9.55
C ALA A 140 20.52 7.44 10.97
N GLY A 141 21.60 6.68 11.08
CA GLY A 141 22.18 6.27 12.37
C GLY A 141 23.27 5.21 12.22
N THR A 142 24.00 4.93 13.30
CA THR A 142 25.08 3.93 13.30
C THR A 142 24.58 2.59 13.83
N ASN A 143 24.45 1.61 12.94
CA ASN A 143 24.12 0.23 13.30
C ASN A 143 25.37 -0.49 13.82
N PRO A 144 25.36 -0.99 15.08
CA PRO A 144 26.51 -1.66 15.66
C PRO A 144 26.59 -3.15 15.29
N ASN A 145 25.59 -3.70 14.61
CA ASN A 145 25.43 -5.15 14.45
C ASN A 145 25.51 -5.63 13.00
N ASN A 146 24.80 -4.97 12.08
CA ASN A 146 24.56 -5.51 10.74
C ASN A 146 24.88 -4.51 9.62
N SER A 147 25.44 -5.03 8.53
CA SER A 147 25.75 -4.32 7.29
C SER A 147 24.76 -4.70 6.18
N ILE A 148 24.54 -3.80 5.21
CA ILE A 148 23.83 -4.10 3.96
C ILE A 148 24.43 -5.29 3.21
N ALA A 149 25.71 -5.64 3.40
CA ALA A 149 26.27 -6.84 2.79
C ALA A 149 25.48 -8.11 3.12
N ASN A 150 24.83 -8.18 4.29
CA ASN A 150 23.99 -9.32 4.67
C ASN A 150 22.79 -9.51 3.73
N TYR A 151 22.25 -8.42 3.15
CA TYR A 151 21.19 -8.49 2.14
C TYR A 151 21.68 -9.22 0.88
N PHE A 152 22.77 -8.74 0.29
CA PHE A 152 23.37 -9.34 -0.91
C PHE A 152 23.83 -10.77 -0.64
N LEU A 153 24.46 -11.02 0.50
CA LEU A 153 24.94 -12.33 0.93
C LEU A 153 23.78 -13.33 1.07
N SER A 154 22.63 -12.90 1.58
CA SER A 154 21.45 -13.73 1.70
C SER A 154 20.96 -14.21 0.33
N TYR A 155 20.87 -13.32 -0.66
CA TYR A 155 20.52 -13.72 -2.04
C TYR A 155 21.61 -14.58 -2.67
N ALA A 156 22.88 -14.23 -2.50
CA ALA A 156 23.99 -14.96 -3.11
C ALA A 156 24.14 -16.39 -2.57
N ASN A 157 23.92 -16.61 -1.27
CA ASN A 157 24.09 -17.93 -0.65
C ASN A 157 22.81 -18.78 -0.57
N ASN A 158 21.62 -18.17 -0.61
CA ASN A 158 20.35 -18.89 -0.45
C ASN A 158 19.39 -18.71 -1.62
N GLY A 159 19.71 -17.85 -2.60
CA GLY A 159 18.81 -17.47 -3.70
C GLY A 159 18.44 -18.60 -4.65
N ASN A 160 19.18 -19.72 -4.66
CA ASN A 160 18.87 -20.91 -5.45
C ASN A 160 18.21 -22.00 -4.59
N GLY A 161 17.08 -21.68 -3.96
CA GLY A 161 16.36 -22.62 -3.09
C GLY A 161 17.16 -23.07 -1.86
N GLY A 162 17.95 -22.18 -1.27
CA GLY A 162 18.84 -22.47 -0.13
C GLY A 162 20.27 -22.88 -0.52
N ALA A 163 20.59 -22.90 -1.81
CA ALA A 163 21.95 -23.10 -2.31
C ALA A 163 22.56 -21.78 -2.86
N PRO A 164 23.90 -21.69 -2.96
CA PRO A 164 24.56 -20.54 -3.57
C PRO A 164 24.21 -20.35 -5.04
N VAL A 165 24.22 -19.09 -5.47
CA VAL A 165 24.14 -18.70 -6.88
C VAL A 165 25.45 -19.14 -7.57
N PRO A 166 25.38 -19.87 -8.69
CA PRO A 166 26.57 -20.26 -9.44
C PRO A 166 27.45 -19.06 -9.84
N GLN A 167 28.77 -19.24 -9.79
CA GLN A 167 29.74 -18.20 -10.11
C GLN A 167 29.58 -17.70 -11.56
N ASP A 168 29.16 -18.56 -12.49
CA ASP A 168 28.85 -18.20 -13.88
C ASP A 168 27.74 -17.14 -14.03
N PHE A 169 26.91 -16.94 -12.99
CA PHE A 169 25.84 -15.93 -12.99
C PHE A 169 26.21 -14.62 -12.31
N VAL A 170 27.38 -14.57 -11.67
CA VAL A 170 27.89 -13.33 -11.06
C VAL A 170 29.14 -12.80 -11.78
N ASN A 171 29.80 -13.60 -12.61
CA ASN A 171 30.97 -13.22 -13.41
C ASN A 171 30.57 -12.93 -14.87
N THR A 172 31.05 -11.82 -15.42
CA THR A 172 30.90 -11.51 -16.85
C THR A 172 31.90 -12.31 -17.69
N ASN A 173 31.46 -12.77 -18.87
CA ASN A 173 32.36 -13.37 -19.84
C ASN A 173 33.24 -12.30 -20.52
N PRO A 174 34.40 -12.69 -21.10
CA PRO A 174 35.24 -11.75 -21.86
C PRO A 174 34.45 -11.06 -22.98
N GLY A 175 34.28 -9.73 -22.86
CA GLY A 175 33.55 -8.90 -23.82
C GLY A 175 32.05 -8.77 -23.56
N GLU A 176 31.52 -9.41 -22.52
CA GLU A 176 30.15 -9.22 -22.04
C GLU A 176 30.06 -8.00 -21.11
N SER A 177 29.07 -7.14 -21.34
CA SER A 177 28.82 -5.99 -20.46
C SER A 177 27.98 -6.37 -19.24
N ILE A 178 28.07 -5.57 -18.18
CA ILE A 178 27.22 -5.68 -16.98
C ILE A 178 25.73 -5.70 -17.38
N SER A 179 25.32 -4.80 -18.29
CA SER A 179 23.94 -4.73 -18.79
C SER A 179 23.48 -6.03 -19.47
N GLN A 180 24.36 -6.67 -20.24
CA GLN A 180 24.04 -7.91 -20.96
C GLN A 180 23.78 -9.06 -20.00
N LEU A 181 24.71 -9.33 -19.07
CA LEU A 181 24.54 -10.39 -18.08
C LEU A 181 23.35 -10.09 -17.17
N TYR A 182 23.23 -8.87 -16.66
CA TYR A 182 22.11 -8.49 -15.79
C TYR A 182 20.74 -8.70 -16.44
N SER A 183 20.57 -8.27 -17.70
CA SER A 183 19.33 -8.48 -18.47
C SER A 183 19.07 -9.96 -18.75
N PHE A 184 20.12 -10.74 -19.04
CA PHE A 184 20.03 -12.19 -19.20
C PHE A 184 19.50 -12.85 -17.94
N LEU A 185 20.06 -12.54 -16.76
CA LEU A 185 19.63 -13.09 -15.47
C LEU A 185 18.14 -12.81 -15.22
N GLY A 186 17.71 -11.56 -15.39
CA GLY A 186 16.31 -11.16 -15.18
C GLY A 186 15.32 -11.87 -16.10
N SER A 187 15.72 -12.13 -17.35
CA SER A 187 14.81 -12.65 -18.39
C SER A 187 14.84 -14.18 -18.55
N ASN A 188 15.92 -14.83 -18.11
CA ASN A 188 16.15 -16.26 -18.36
C ASN A 188 16.20 -17.11 -17.07
N LEU A 189 15.94 -16.51 -15.91
CA LEU A 189 15.85 -17.21 -14.62
C LEU A 189 14.49 -16.98 -13.94
N PRO A 190 13.90 -18.01 -13.32
CA PRO A 190 14.43 -19.38 -13.24
C PRO A 190 14.29 -20.11 -14.58
N ASN A 191 15.04 -21.19 -14.76
CA ASN A 191 14.97 -22.04 -15.96
C ASN A 191 14.98 -23.53 -15.59
N GLY A 192 14.96 -24.40 -16.60
CA GLY A 192 14.91 -25.84 -16.39
C GLY A 192 16.06 -26.41 -15.55
N GLN A 193 17.24 -25.78 -15.58
CA GLN A 193 18.40 -26.20 -14.78
C GLN A 193 18.35 -25.61 -13.36
N TYR A 194 17.90 -24.36 -13.24
CA TYR A 194 17.81 -23.63 -11.97
C TYR A 194 16.37 -23.20 -11.69
N PRO A 195 15.46 -24.14 -11.36
CA PRO A 195 14.04 -23.85 -11.18
C PRO A 195 13.75 -23.01 -9.93
N ASN A 196 14.69 -22.96 -8.98
CA ASN A 196 14.53 -22.27 -7.69
C ASN A 196 15.35 -20.97 -7.59
N LEU A 197 16.06 -20.56 -8.65
CA LEU A 197 16.81 -19.32 -8.69
C LEU A 197 16.03 -18.29 -9.52
N SER A 198 15.37 -17.35 -8.85
CA SER A 198 14.68 -16.28 -9.58
C SER A 198 15.67 -15.32 -10.24
N GLY A 199 15.25 -14.69 -11.34
CA GLY A 199 16.05 -13.64 -12.00
C GLY A 199 16.42 -12.51 -11.04
N PHE A 200 15.49 -12.07 -10.19
CA PHE A 200 15.75 -11.08 -9.15
C PHE A 200 16.83 -11.54 -8.17
N ALA A 201 16.74 -12.76 -7.63
CA ALA A 201 17.74 -13.27 -6.69
C ALA A 201 19.14 -13.37 -7.31
N ALA A 202 19.23 -13.81 -8.57
CA ALA A 202 20.48 -13.84 -9.32
C ALA A 202 21.02 -12.42 -9.56
N GLN A 203 20.17 -11.46 -9.91
CA GLN A 203 20.54 -10.05 -10.08
C GLN A 203 21.06 -9.43 -8.78
N GLN A 204 20.43 -9.71 -7.62
CA GLN A 204 20.93 -9.23 -6.33
C GLN A 204 22.33 -9.80 -6.03
N ALA A 205 22.54 -11.10 -6.24
CA ALA A 205 23.86 -11.71 -6.07
C ALA A 205 24.91 -11.10 -7.02
N PHE A 206 24.55 -10.90 -8.29
CA PHE A 206 25.39 -10.29 -9.31
C PHE A 206 25.78 -8.85 -8.94
N LEU A 207 24.83 -8.01 -8.51
CA LEU A 207 25.13 -6.64 -8.08
C LEU A 207 26.13 -6.63 -6.93
N GLY A 208 25.86 -7.43 -5.89
CA GLY A 208 26.75 -7.51 -4.72
C GLY A 208 28.16 -8.00 -5.06
N TYR A 209 28.28 -8.97 -5.98
CA TYR A 209 29.57 -9.50 -6.40
C TYR A 209 30.33 -8.54 -7.33
N GLN A 210 29.69 -8.00 -8.37
CA GLN A 210 30.31 -7.04 -9.28
C GLN A 210 30.68 -5.71 -8.60
N GLY A 211 29.97 -5.36 -7.52
CA GLY A 211 30.30 -4.21 -6.67
C GLY A 211 31.33 -4.53 -5.58
N TYR A 212 31.92 -5.72 -5.57
CA TYR A 212 32.86 -6.18 -4.55
C TYR A 212 32.32 -6.18 -3.11
N VAL A 213 31.01 -6.08 -2.90
CA VAL A 213 30.36 -6.26 -1.58
C VAL A 213 30.53 -7.70 -1.11
N LEU A 214 30.59 -8.64 -2.06
CA LEU A 214 30.76 -10.06 -1.85
C LEU A 214 32.00 -10.56 -2.59
N ASN A 215 32.68 -11.54 -2.00
CA ASN A 215 33.72 -12.34 -2.65
C ASN A 215 33.33 -13.81 -2.69
N ALA A 216 33.78 -14.56 -3.70
CA ALA A 216 33.70 -16.00 -3.69
C ALA A 216 34.65 -16.56 -2.61
N ALA A 217 34.21 -17.56 -1.83
CA ALA A 217 35.09 -18.24 -0.89
C ALA A 217 36.18 -19.07 -1.60
N ASP A 218 35.86 -19.62 -2.77
CA ASP A 218 36.76 -20.34 -3.67
C ASP A 218 36.38 -20.03 -5.13
N GLU A 219 37.16 -19.17 -5.78
CA GLU A 219 36.97 -18.77 -7.18
C GLU A 219 37.14 -19.95 -8.17
N SER A 220 37.79 -21.04 -7.77
CA SER A 220 37.95 -22.23 -8.61
C SER A 220 36.73 -23.15 -8.58
N ASN A 221 35.80 -22.93 -7.66
CA ASN A 221 34.57 -23.72 -7.51
C ASN A 221 33.34 -22.91 -7.91
N ASN A 222 32.73 -23.29 -9.04
CA ASN A 222 31.54 -22.62 -9.59
C ASN A 222 30.32 -22.62 -8.64
N ASN A 223 30.28 -23.48 -7.61
CA ASN A 223 29.22 -23.52 -6.61
C ASN A 223 29.69 -23.10 -5.22
N SER A 224 30.82 -22.37 -5.14
CA SER A 224 31.33 -21.85 -3.86
C SER A 224 30.32 -20.90 -3.22
N THR A 225 30.27 -20.93 -1.88
CA THR A 225 29.60 -19.89 -1.09
C THR A 225 30.30 -18.54 -1.27
N PHE A 226 29.58 -17.48 -0.97
CA PHE A 226 30.07 -16.11 -0.92
C PHE A 226 30.37 -15.68 0.51
N LEU A 227 31.29 -14.73 0.66
CA LEU A 227 31.67 -14.07 1.90
C LEU A 227 31.48 -12.56 1.75
N SER A 228 31.12 -11.87 2.83
CA SER A 228 31.08 -10.41 2.83
C SER A 228 32.51 -9.84 2.74
N ASN A 229 32.69 -8.83 1.90
CA ASN A 229 33.92 -8.04 1.84
C ASN A 229 33.83 -6.73 2.66
N VAL A 230 32.75 -6.55 3.43
CA VAL A 230 32.62 -5.44 4.37
C VAL A 230 33.34 -5.81 5.68
N PRO A 231 34.26 -4.96 6.19
CA PRO A 231 34.93 -5.21 7.46
C PRO A 231 33.94 -5.43 8.61
N ALA A 232 34.14 -6.51 9.35
CA ALA A 232 33.46 -6.78 10.60
C ALA A 232 33.98 -5.86 11.72
N GLY A 233 33.14 -5.53 12.69
CA GLY A 233 33.55 -4.68 13.82
C GLY A 233 32.44 -3.79 14.38
N GLY A 234 31.31 -3.67 13.66
CA GLY A 234 30.12 -2.97 14.12
C GLY A 234 30.33 -1.46 14.23
N ASN A 235 30.23 -0.73 13.12
CA ASN A 235 30.22 0.75 13.08
C ASN A 235 29.69 1.20 11.71
N TYR A 236 28.52 0.68 11.34
CA TYR A 236 27.92 0.91 10.03
C TYR A 236 27.04 2.15 10.11
N TYR A 237 27.56 3.32 9.75
CA TYR A 237 26.73 4.51 9.59
C TYR A 237 25.88 4.32 8.35
N GLN A 238 24.56 4.34 8.52
CA GLN A 238 23.62 4.02 7.46
C GLN A 238 22.61 5.14 7.29
N GLU A 239 22.24 5.39 6.05
CA GLU A 239 21.16 6.28 5.66
C GLU A 239 20.18 5.51 4.77
N ASN A 240 18.89 5.74 4.97
CA ASN A 240 17.84 5.18 4.14
C ASN A 240 16.89 6.31 3.74
N SER A 241 16.81 6.54 2.44
CA SER A 241 15.94 7.53 1.80
C SER A 241 14.89 6.80 0.96
N VAL A 242 13.61 7.10 1.16
CA VAL A 242 12.51 6.57 0.36
C VAL A 242 11.58 7.73 -0.01
N TYR A 243 11.37 7.91 -1.31
CA TYR A 243 10.41 8.87 -1.85
C TYR A 243 9.41 8.11 -2.71
N SER A 244 8.13 8.35 -2.51
CA SER A 244 7.08 7.77 -3.34
C SER A 244 6.08 8.82 -3.79
N THR A 245 5.46 8.56 -4.94
CA THR A 245 4.38 9.37 -5.49
C THR A 245 3.32 8.50 -6.14
N GLY A 246 2.15 9.08 -6.37
CA GLY A 246 1.06 8.45 -7.13
C GLY A 246 -0.21 8.26 -6.31
N TYR A 247 -1.12 7.41 -6.79
CA TYR A 247 -2.44 7.26 -6.20
C TYR A 247 -3.09 5.90 -6.50
N ASN A 248 -4.10 5.57 -5.69
CA ASN A 248 -5.04 4.48 -5.96
C ASN A 248 -6.45 5.07 -6.08
N GLY A 249 -7.01 5.09 -7.28
CA GLY A 249 -8.32 5.62 -7.58
C GLY A 249 -9.42 4.55 -7.55
N LYS A 250 -10.61 4.95 -7.08
CA LYS A 250 -11.82 4.11 -7.06
C LYS A 250 -12.98 4.83 -7.76
N LEU A 251 -13.48 4.24 -8.83
CA LEU A 251 -14.70 4.66 -9.51
C LEU A 251 -15.85 3.71 -9.16
N SER A 252 -16.88 4.22 -8.51
CA SER A 252 -18.01 3.44 -8.00
C SER A 252 -19.30 3.78 -8.74
N PHE A 253 -19.97 2.75 -9.25
CA PHE A 253 -21.32 2.82 -9.80
C PHE A 253 -22.30 2.24 -8.79
N ASN A 254 -23.22 3.06 -8.31
CA ASN A 254 -24.13 2.71 -7.23
C ASN A 254 -25.58 2.66 -7.73
N ALA A 255 -26.30 1.67 -7.24
CA ALA A 255 -27.75 1.60 -7.31
C ALA A 255 -28.32 1.24 -5.93
N ALA A 256 -29.34 1.97 -5.48
CA ALA A 256 -30.00 1.67 -4.22
C ALA A 256 -31.50 1.96 -4.29
N THR A 257 -32.25 1.42 -3.34
CA THR A 257 -33.69 1.58 -3.25
C THR A 257 -34.17 1.62 -1.81
N SER A 258 -35.35 2.23 -1.58
CA SER A 258 -36.02 2.23 -0.28
C SER A 258 -37.36 1.50 -0.33
N TYR A 259 -37.62 0.73 0.73
CA TYR A 259 -38.87 0.05 1.01
C TYR A 259 -39.51 0.65 2.27
N ASN A 260 -40.72 1.21 2.09
CA ASN A 260 -41.50 1.94 3.09
C ASN A 260 -40.76 3.09 3.78
N ASP A 261 -39.66 3.58 3.19
CA ASP A 261 -38.73 4.52 3.83
C ASP A 261 -38.21 4.07 5.22
N GLN A 262 -38.31 2.76 5.48
CA GLN A 262 -37.80 2.12 6.68
C GLN A 262 -36.57 1.29 6.36
N PHE A 263 -36.60 0.54 5.26
CA PHE A 263 -35.50 -0.31 4.82
C PHE A 263 -34.90 0.22 3.54
N TYR A 264 -33.58 0.23 3.48
CA TYR A 264 -32.80 0.71 2.35
C TYR A 264 -31.82 -0.38 1.97
N PHE A 265 -31.65 -0.61 0.67
CA PHE A 265 -30.75 -1.62 0.13
C PHE A 265 -29.94 -1.00 -1.00
N GLY A 266 -28.67 -1.34 -1.10
CA GLY A 266 -27.80 -0.83 -2.15
C GLY A 266 -26.73 -1.80 -2.59
N LEU A 267 -26.23 -1.55 -3.80
CA LEU A 267 -25.17 -2.28 -4.48
C LEU A 267 -24.19 -1.25 -5.08
N ASN A 268 -22.89 -1.51 -4.94
CA ASN A 268 -21.86 -0.85 -5.73
C ASN A 268 -21.10 -1.87 -6.58
N LEU A 269 -20.73 -1.44 -7.78
CA LEU A 269 -19.69 -2.05 -8.60
C LEU A 269 -18.55 -1.03 -8.72
N ASN A 270 -17.33 -1.46 -8.40
CA ASN A 270 -16.19 -0.57 -8.30
C ASN A 270 -15.07 -0.99 -9.24
N SER A 271 -14.56 -0.02 -10.00
CA SER A 271 -13.32 -0.12 -10.75
C SER A 271 -12.22 0.58 -9.97
N HIS A 272 -11.11 -0.12 -9.76
CA HIS A 272 -9.92 0.40 -9.10
C HIS A 272 -8.79 0.56 -10.11
N PHE A 273 -7.94 1.54 -9.90
CA PHE A 273 -6.77 1.81 -10.73
C PHE A 273 -5.65 2.39 -9.88
N THR A 274 -4.43 1.92 -10.09
CA THR A 274 -3.26 2.33 -9.31
C THR A 274 -2.13 2.76 -10.22
N ASP A 275 -1.42 3.80 -9.78
CA ASP A 275 -0.18 4.29 -10.35
C ASP A 275 0.72 4.67 -9.17
N PHE A 276 1.88 4.03 -9.05
CA PHE A 276 2.75 4.15 -7.88
C PHE A 276 4.21 4.16 -8.32
N ASN A 277 4.93 5.22 -7.98
CA ASN A 277 6.36 5.32 -8.19
C ASN A 277 7.06 5.37 -6.83
N LYS A 278 8.15 4.62 -6.67
CA LYS A 278 8.98 4.61 -5.46
C LYS A 278 10.45 4.64 -5.85
N SER A 279 11.15 5.67 -5.42
CA SER A 279 12.61 5.74 -5.45
C SER A 279 13.15 5.50 -4.04
N SER A 280 14.18 4.66 -3.93
CA SER A 280 14.83 4.37 -2.66
C SER A 280 16.34 4.33 -2.81
N SER A 281 17.05 4.87 -1.84
CA SER A 281 18.50 4.86 -1.77
C SER A 281 18.93 4.47 -0.36
N PHE A 282 19.71 3.40 -0.27
CA PHE A 282 20.34 2.98 0.98
C PHE A 282 21.84 3.24 0.88
N TYR A 283 22.38 3.98 1.83
CA TYR A 283 23.80 4.28 1.94
C TYR A 283 24.37 3.68 3.23
N GLU A 284 25.55 3.10 3.14
CA GLU A 284 26.33 2.63 4.29
C GLU A 284 27.78 3.14 4.17
N ASP A 285 28.27 3.75 5.24
CA ASP A 285 29.68 4.08 5.47
C ASP A 285 30.20 3.26 6.65
N ASN A 286 31.29 2.55 6.41
CA ASN A 286 31.94 1.68 7.36
C ASN A 286 33.29 2.26 7.77
N SER A 287 33.40 2.64 9.04
CA SER A 287 34.61 3.20 9.64
C SER A 287 35.45 2.18 10.42
N ASN A 288 35.17 0.89 10.29
CA ASN A 288 35.96 -0.16 10.93
C ASN A 288 37.40 -0.22 10.37
N PRO A 289 38.40 -0.65 11.18
CA PRO A 289 39.80 -0.70 10.74
C PRO A 289 39.99 -1.57 9.49
N LEU A 290 40.69 -1.02 8.49
CA LEU A 290 40.99 -1.70 7.24
C LEU A 290 42.26 -2.54 7.34
N GLY A 291 42.23 -3.71 6.70
CA GLY A 291 43.38 -4.59 6.55
C GLY A 291 44.29 -4.20 5.38
N THR A 292 45.18 -5.12 5.00
CA THR A 292 46.06 -4.96 3.83
C THR A 292 45.37 -5.27 2.51
N ASN A 293 44.27 -6.02 2.54
CA ASN A 293 43.46 -6.34 1.36
C ASN A 293 42.39 -5.25 1.16
N ASP A 294 41.90 -5.13 -0.06
CA ASP A 294 40.82 -4.20 -0.39
C ASP A 294 39.50 -4.69 0.22
N GLN A 295 38.89 -3.84 1.03
CA GLN A 295 37.64 -4.11 1.73
C GLN A 295 36.68 -2.92 1.54
N ILE A 296 35.38 -3.19 1.59
CA ILE A 296 34.37 -2.18 1.30
C ILE A 296 34.25 -1.18 2.46
N THR A 297 34.43 0.10 2.16
CA THR A 297 34.20 1.20 3.10
C THR A 297 32.85 1.87 2.88
N ARG A 298 32.34 1.91 1.64
CA ARG A 298 31.02 2.49 1.35
C ARG A 298 30.20 1.67 0.36
N VAL A 299 28.90 1.68 0.56
CA VAL A 299 27.91 1.10 -0.36
C VAL A 299 26.76 2.06 -0.50
N GLN A 300 26.35 2.36 -1.74
CA GLN A 300 25.09 3.01 -2.05
C GLN A 300 24.29 2.11 -2.99
N PHE A 301 23.06 1.79 -2.60
CA PHE A 301 22.17 0.94 -3.37
C PHE A 301 20.87 1.67 -3.68
N ASP A 302 20.68 1.98 -4.96
CA ASP A 302 19.54 2.74 -5.47
C ASP A 302 18.56 1.80 -6.18
N ASN A 303 17.26 2.01 -5.96
CA ASN A 303 16.18 1.25 -6.59
C ASN A 303 15.04 2.20 -6.98
N ASP A 304 14.56 2.07 -8.21
CA ASP A 304 13.36 2.76 -8.70
C ASP A 304 12.32 1.72 -9.13
N LEU A 305 11.17 1.73 -8.47
CA LEU A 305 10.04 0.83 -8.71
C LEU A 305 8.85 1.62 -9.24
N TYR A 306 8.30 1.18 -10.36
CA TYR A 306 7.02 1.65 -10.89
C TYR A 306 6.00 0.51 -10.89
N THR A 307 4.88 0.69 -10.19
CA THR A 307 3.77 -0.26 -10.13
C THR A 307 2.50 0.38 -10.67
N TYR A 308 1.89 -0.26 -11.65
CA TYR A 308 0.61 0.18 -12.21
C TYR A 308 -0.34 -0.99 -12.45
N GLY A 309 -1.63 -0.71 -12.38
CA GLY A 309 -2.61 -1.75 -12.60
C GLY A 309 -4.05 -1.34 -12.36
N SER A 310 -4.93 -2.33 -12.42
CA SER A 310 -6.36 -2.15 -12.26
C SER A 310 -6.96 -3.26 -11.40
N GLY A 311 -8.14 -3.00 -10.84
CA GLY A 311 -8.84 -3.99 -10.03
C GLY A 311 -10.35 -3.82 -10.03
N PHE A 312 -11.02 -4.84 -9.52
CA PHE A 312 -12.48 -4.85 -9.40
C PHE A 312 -12.90 -5.26 -7.99
N SER A 313 -13.98 -4.65 -7.50
CA SER A 313 -14.68 -5.08 -6.28
C SER A 313 -16.16 -4.76 -6.37
N PHE A 314 -16.95 -5.34 -5.49
CA PHE A 314 -18.35 -4.97 -5.31
C PHE A 314 -18.67 -4.78 -3.83
N GLN A 315 -19.73 -4.03 -3.55
CA GLN A 315 -20.22 -3.84 -2.20
C GLN A 315 -21.73 -4.04 -2.18
N VAL A 316 -22.25 -4.59 -1.10
CA VAL A 316 -23.69 -4.64 -0.80
C VAL A 316 -23.94 -4.06 0.57
N GLY A 317 -25.07 -3.40 0.75
CA GLY A 317 -25.39 -2.83 2.05
C GLY A 317 -26.88 -2.64 2.28
N ALA A 318 -27.23 -2.54 3.55
CA ALA A 318 -28.57 -2.27 4.01
C ALA A 318 -28.56 -1.25 5.16
N ILE A 319 -29.62 -0.44 5.24
CA ILE A 319 -29.88 0.47 6.36
C ILE A 319 -31.34 0.28 6.78
N ALA A 320 -31.59 0.16 8.08
CA ALA A 320 -32.92 0.14 8.65
C ALA A 320 -33.11 1.34 9.59
N LYS A 321 -34.18 2.11 9.36
CA LYS A 321 -34.68 3.14 10.27
C LYS A 321 -35.68 2.49 11.21
N ILE A 322 -35.21 2.15 12.41
CA ILE A 322 -36.02 1.48 13.45
C ILE A 322 -37.03 2.47 14.02
N THR A 323 -36.58 3.70 14.27
CA THR A 323 -37.43 4.85 14.61
C THR A 323 -37.00 6.05 13.75
N ASN A 324 -37.59 7.22 13.99
CA ASN A 324 -37.14 8.45 13.32
C ASN A 324 -35.72 8.85 13.77
N GLU A 325 -35.33 8.46 14.98
CA GLU A 325 -34.07 8.77 15.63
C GLU A 325 -33.04 7.66 15.39
N ILE A 326 -33.44 6.39 15.48
CA ILE A 326 -32.51 5.25 15.45
C ILE A 326 -32.38 4.66 14.05
N ARG A 327 -31.13 4.57 13.58
CA ARG A 327 -30.75 3.86 12.35
C ARG A 327 -29.70 2.82 12.65
N VAL A 328 -29.81 1.68 11.98
CA VAL A 328 -28.81 0.62 11.99
C VAL A 328 -28.42 0.29 10.55
N GLY A 329 -27.17 -0.07 10.34
CA GLY A 329 -26.63 -0.40 9.03
C GLY A 329 -25.73 -1.62 9.07
N MET A 330 -25.66 -2.31 7.94
CA MET A 330 -24.70 -3.37 7.69
C MET A 330 -24.24 -3.26 6.24
N ALA A 331 -22.93 -3.40 6.01
CA ALA A 331 -22.35 -3.40 4.68
C ALA A 331 -21.24 -4.43 4.57
N TYR A 332 -21.16 -5.08 3.40
CA TYR A 332 -20.10 -5.99 3.03
C TYR A 332 -19.41 -5.48 1.77
N GLU A 333 -18.09 -5.37 1.85
CA GLU A 333 -17.20 -5.10 0.72
C GLU A 333 -16.44 -6.37 0.38
N SER A 334 -16.51 -6.80 -0.88
CA SER A 334 -15.72 -7.91 -1.38
C SER A 334 -14.24 -7.58 -1.31
N SER A 335 -13.39 -8.60 -1.40
CA SER A 335 -12.00 -8.39 -1.82
C SER A 335 -11.95 -7.52 -3.08
N THR A 336 -10.89 -6.73 -3.21
CA THR A 336 -10.48 -6.17 -4.50
C THR A 336 -9.54 -7.16 -5.16
N TRP A 337 -9.85 -7.53 -6.40
CA TRP A 337 -8.99 -8.37 -7.22
C TRP A 337 -8.21 -7.47 -8.19
N TYR A 338 -6.94 -7.25 -7.88
CA TYR A 338 -6.02 -6.47 -8.70
C TYR A 338 -5.27 -7.34 -9.71
N THR A 339 -4.93 -6.74 -10.84
CA THR A 339 -3.85 -7.17 -11.74
C THR A 339 -2.84 -6.03 -11.81
N LEU A 340 -1.61 -6.28 -11.37
CA LEU A 340 -0.54 -5.31 -11.19
C LEU A 340 0.66 -5.69 -12.06
N ASN A 341 1.39 -4.67 -12.50
CA ASN A 341 2.63 -4.80 -13.27
C ASN A 341 3.69 -3.99 -12.52
N ASP A 342 4.90 -4.52 -12.42
CA ASP A 342 6.02 -3.88 -11.77
C ASP A 342 7.17 -3.69 -12.78
N GLU A 343 7.79 -2.52 -12.73
CA GLU A 343 9.02 -2.20 -13.43
C GLU A 343 10.08 -1.77 -12.40
N LEU A 344 11.27 -2.36 -12.45
CA LEU A 344 12.34 -2.11 -11.48
C LEU A 344 13.66 -1.82 -12.18
N SER A 345 14.30 -0.72 -11.82
CA SER A 345 15.71 -0.45 -12.13
C SER A 345 16.53 -0.29 -10.86
N GLN A 346 17.79 -0.73 -10.92
CA GLN A 346 18.66 -0.79 -9.75
C GLN A 346 20.07 -0.37 -10.11
N LYS A 347 20.78 0.20 -9.15
CA LYS A 347 22.17 0.64 -9.29
C LYS A 347 22.91 0.45 -7.97
N LEU A 348 24.14 -0.02 -8.06
CA LEU A 348 25.03 -0.17 -6.91
C LEU A 348 26.31 0.64 -7.13
N ILE A 349 26.68 1.44 -6.15
CA ILE A 349 27.95 2.15 -6.11
C ILE A 349 28.69 1.69 -4.87
N THR A 350 29.97 1.36 -5.01
CA THR A 350 30.80 0.97 -3.87
C THR A 350 32.13 1.71 -3.87
N VAL A 351 32.72 1.80 -2.69
CA VAL A 351 34.09 2.29 -2.50
C VAL A 351 34.81 1.25 -1.68
N SER A 352 35.92 0.76 -2.21
CA SER A 352 36.86 -0.10 -1.49
C SER A 352 37.97 0.73 -0.87
N GLY A 353 38.61 0.21 0.17
CA GLY A 353 39.80 0.78 0.76
C GLY A 353 40.67 -0.28 1.42
N ASN A 354 41.92 0.09 1.68
CA ASN A 354 42.86 -0.74 2.41
C ASN A 354 43.70 0.14 3.35
N SER A 355 44.74 -0.44 3.97
CA SER A 355 45.66 0.27 4.87
C SER A 355 46.34 1.53 4.29
N THR A 356 46.30 1.75 2.97
CA THR A 356 46.86 2.94 2.30
C THR A 356 45.83 4.04 2.03
N GLY A 357 44.54 3.74 2.13
CA GLY A 357 43.44 4.67 1.86
C GLY A 357 42.32 4.08 1.01
N GLU A 358 41.39 4.94 0.60
CA GLU A 358 40.28 4.58 -0.28
C GLU A 358 40.73 4.50 -1.74
N LEU A 359 40.10 3.61 -2.48
CA LEU A 359 40.22 3.43 -3.91
C LEU A 359 39.13 4.23 -4.64
N PRO A 360 39.24 4.42 -5.97
CA PRO A 360 38.16 4.98 -6.77
C PRO A 360 36.86 4.18 -6.61
N GLN A 361 35.72 4.85 -6.82
CA GLN A 361 34.42 4.19 -6.77
C GLN A 361 34.27 3.16 -7.90
N ASP A 362 33.65 2.04 -7.57
CA ASP A 362 33.13 1.06 -8.53
C ASP A 362 31.63 1.33 -8.73
N VAL A 363 31.20 1.41 -9.99
CA VAL A 363 29.81 1.70 -10.34
C VAL A 363 29.25 0.53 -11.14
N VAL A 364 28.34 -0.23 -10.52
CA VAL A 364 27.56 -1.27 -11.16
C VAL A 364 26.19 -0.68 -11.49
N ASP A 365 26.11 -0.12 -12.70
CA ASP A 365 24.88 0.44 -13.26
C ASP A 365 24.49 -0.35 -14.51
N PRO A 366 23.59 -1.35 -14.39
CA PRO A 366 23.14 -2.13 -15.52
C PRO A 366 22.41 -1.31 -16.59
N GLN A 367 21.78 -0.18 -16.24
CA GLN A 367 20.91 0.59 -17.13
C GLN A 367 19.79 -0.27 -17.77
N VAL A 368 19.26 -1.23 -17.00
CA VAL A 368 18.19 -2.14 -17.40
C VAL A 368 16.96 -1.87 -16.55
N VAL A 369 15.81 -1.71 -17.20
CA VAL A 369 14.50 -1.74 -16.54
C VAL A 369 13.98 -3.17 -16.64
N ASN A 370 13.91 -3.86 -15.51
CA ASN A 370 13.26 -5.17 -15.42
C ASN A 370 11.74 -4.96 -15.48
N VAL A 371 11.09 -5.47 -16.53
CA VAL A 371 9.63 -5.49 -16.64
C VAL A 371 9.14 -6.86 -16.20
N TYR A 372 8.44 -6.91 -15.07
CA TYR A 372 7.96 -8.18 -14.51
C TYR A 372 6.62 -8.58 -15.11
N GLU A 373 6.38 -9.88 -15.14
CA GLU A 373 5.10 -10.43 -15.58
C GLU A 373 3.95 -9.95 -14.67
N PRO A 374 2.75 -9.68 -15.22
CA PRO A 374 1.64 -9.23 -14.42
C PRO A 374 1.25 -10.26 -13.35
N TYR A 375 1.08 -9.81 -12.12
CA TYR A 375 0.64 -10.64 -11.00
C TYR A 375 -0.71 -10.19 -10.47
N LYS A 376 -1.37 -11.06 -9.72
CA LYS A 376 -2.68 -10.79 -9.14
C LYS A 376 -2.59 -10.69 -7.63
N LEU A 377 -3.20 -9.65 -7.07
CA LEU A 377 -3.34 -9.45 -5.64
C LEU A 377 -4.83 -9.44 -5.28
N GLN A 378 -5.20 -10.28 -4.33
CA GLN A 378 -6.52 -10.27 -3.70
C GLN A 378 -6.39 -9.62 -2.32
N THR A 379 -7.03 -8.46 -2.13
CA THR A 379 -7.09 -7.79 -0.82
C THR A 379 -8.14 -8.45 0.09
N PRO A 380 -8.15 -8.16 1.39
CA PRO A 380 -9.10 -8.78 2.29
C PRO A 380 -10.48 -8.09 2.23
N SER A 381 -11.54 -8.88 2.37
CA SER A 381 -12.92 -8.36 2.44
C SER A 381 -13.19 -7.61 3.74
N LYS A 382 -14.19 -6.73 3.75
CA LYS A 382 -14.54 -5.90 4.91
C LYS A 382 -16.02 -6.01 5.26
N LEU A 383 -16.33 -6.24 6.53
CA LEU A 383 -17.69 -6.22 7.06
C LEU A 383 -17.85 -5.05 8.02
N THR A 384 -18.84 -4.19 7.79
CA THR A 384 -19.11 -3.02 8.64
C THR A 384 -20.50 -3.12 9.26
N GLY A 385 -20.57 -2.99 10.59
CA GLY A 385 -21.79 -2.77 11.35
C GLY A 385 -21.88 -1.31 11.79
N SER A 386 -23.09 -0.76 11.77
CA SER A 386 -23.29 0.68 11.98
C SER A 386 -24.51 1.00 12.83
N PHE A 387 -24.39 2.05 13.64
CA PHE A 387 -25.46 2.61 14.44
C PHE A 387 -25.44 4.14 14.36
N ALA A 388 -26.61 4.76 14.24
CA ALA A 388 -26.73 6.21 14.32
C ALA A 388 -27.98 6.63 15.11
N TYR A 389 -27.84 7.68 15.90
CA TYR A 389 -28.93 8.37 16.59
C TYR A 389 -29.06 9.80 16.07
N VAL A 390 -30.23 10.14 15.55
CA VAL A 390 -30.52 11.43 14.91
C VAL A 390 -31.44 12.26 15.81
N PHE A 391 -30.94 13.41 16.27
CA PHE A 391 -31.67 14.36 17.10
C PHE A 391 -32.52 15.31 16.24
N GLY A 392 -33.46 14.74 15.47
CA GLY A 392 -34.31 15.49 14.55
C GLY A 392 -33.49 16.35 13.57
N LYS A 393 -33.68 17.67 13.63
CA LYS A 393 -32.94 18.64 12.79
C LYS A 393 -31.71 19.23 13.47
N SER A 394 -31.49 18.94 14.75
CA SER A 394 -30.49 19.61 15.58
C SER A 394 -29.11 18.93 15.54
N GLY A 395 -29.03 17.65 15.21
CA GLY A 395 -27.76 16.94 15.17
C GLY A 395 -27.88 15.43 15.11
N LEU A 396 -26.75 14.74 15.27
CA LEU A 396 -26.66 13.27 15.27
C LEU A 396 -25.35 12.78 15.91
N ILE A 397 -25.36 11.52 16.32
CA ILE A 397 -24.18 10.72 16.65
C ILE A 397 -24.21 9.46 15.79
N SER A 398 -23.05 9.04 15.30
CA SER A 398 -22.89 7.88 14.42
C SER A 398 -21.67 7.07 14.82
N ILE A 399 -21.79 5.75 14.76
CA ILE A 399 -20.75 4.78 15.13
C ILE A 399 -20.71 3.72 14.05
N ASP A 400 -19.53 3.46 13.52
CA ASP A 400 -19.24 2.33 12.64
C ASP A 400 -18.17 1.44 13.29
N TYR A 401 -18.36 0.14 13.22
CA TYR A 401 -17.36 -0.85 13.58
C TYR A 401 -17.15 -1.79 12.39
N ALA A 402 -15.93 -1.85 11.87
CA ALA A 402 -15.58 -2.69 10.73
C ALA A 402 -14.58 -3.78 11.13
N PHE A 403 -14.72 -4.94 10.50
CA PHE A 403 -13.81 -6.08 10.64
C PHE A 403 -13.14 -6.37 9.30
N LYS A 404 -11.83 -6.65 9.33
CA LYS A 404 -11.02 -7.04 8.17
C LYS A 404 -10.03 -8.12 8.58
N ASP A 405 -9.94 -9.20 7.80
CA ASP A 405 -8.95 -10.25 8.05
C ASP A 405 -7.76 -10.07 7.10
N TYR A 406 -6.67 -9.46 7.56
CA TYR A 406 -5.51 -9.23 6.70
C TYR A 406 -4.78 -10.52 6.31
N SER A 407 -4.95 -11.60 7.08
CA SER A 407 -4.36 -12.91 6.79
C SER A 407 -4.95 -13.60 5.54
N ASP A 408 -6.13 -13.13 5.09
CA ASP A 408 -6.79 -13.57 3.86
C ASP A 408 -6.27 -12.87 2.59
N THR A 409 -5.30 -11.94 2.72
CA THR A 409 -4.65 -11.29 1.58
C THR A 409 -3.81 -12.31 0.81
N LYS A 410 -3.91 -12.34 -0.53
CA LYS A 410 -3.27 -13.38 -1.34
C LYS A 410 -2.70 -12.88 -2.66
N PHE A 411 -1.46 -13.24 -2.93
CA PHE A 411 -0.88 -13.22 -4.28
C PHE A 411 -1.33 -14.46 -5.07
N LYS A 412 -1.52 -14.28 -6.38
CA LYS A 412 -1.98 -15.32 -7.31
C LYS A 412 -1.11 -15.35 -8.58
N PRO A 413 -0.86 -16.56 -9.14
CA PRO A 413 -1.51 -17.82 -8.79
C PRO A 413 -0.87 -18.52 -7.56
N GLU A 414 -1.69 -19.11 -6.69
CA GLU A 414 -1.24 -19.68 -5.38
C GLU A 414 -0.31 -20.89 -5.51
N ASN A 415 -0.25 -21.52 -6.69
CA ASN A 415 0.66 -22.62 -6.95
C ASN A 415 2.08 -22.15 -7.27
N ASP A 416 2.29 -20.87 -7.57
CA ASP A 416 3.64 -20.29 -7.68
C ASP A 416 4.39 -20.45 -6.34
N PRO A 417 5.61 -21.00 -6.32
CA PRO A 417 6.33 -21.27 -5.09
C PRO A 417 6.56 -20.03 -4.22
N LEU A 418 6.87 -18.87 -4.82
CA LEU A 418 7.16 -17.65 -4.08
C LEU A 418 5.87 -17.02 -3.53
N PHE A 419 4.82 -16.92 -4.34
CA PHE A 419 3.52 -16.44 -3.84
C PHE A 419 2.96 -17.34 -2.74
N ARG A 420 3.21 -18.65 -2.80
CA ARG A 420 2.83 -19.55 -1.71
C ARG A 420 3.56 -19.25 -0.42
N THR A 421 4.88 -19.01 -0.47
CA THR A 421 5.66 -18.58 0.70
C THR A 421 5.14 -17.25 1.23
N LEU A 422 4.99 -16.22 0.39
CA LEU A 422 4.44 -14.92 0.79
C LEU A 422 3.03 -15.04 1.41
N ASN A 423 2.17 -15.87 0.83
CA ASN A 423 0.82 -16.10 1.36
C ASN A 423 0.85 -16.82 2.73
N ASN A 424 1.77 -17.76 2.94
CA ASN A 424 1.97 -18.41 4.23
C ASN A 424 2.51 -17.40 5.26
N ASP A 425 3.51 -16.61 4.89
CA ASP A 425 4.08 -15.57 5.76
C ASP A 425 3.02 -14.53 6.14
N MET A 426 2.17 -14.12 5.18
CA MET A 426 1.03 -13.24 5.46
C MET A 426 0.04 -13.90 6.44
N ASN A 427 -0.24 -15.19 6.31
CA ASN A 427 -1.10 -15.91 7.25
C ASN A 427 -0.52 -15.93 8.67
N GLU A 428 0.80 -16.14 8.76
CA GLU A 428 1.52 -16.22 10.02
C GLU A 428 1.70 -14.86 10.70
N LEU A 429 1.94 -13.79 9.92
CA LEU A 429 2.31 -12.47 10.44
C LEU A 429 1.13 -11.49 10.55
N LEU A 430 0.12 -11.58 9.68
CA LEU A 430 -0.99 -10.63 9.62
C LEU A 430 -2.17 -11.04 10.50
N ASN A 431 -2.94 -10.06 10.97
CA ASN A 431 -3.97 -10.23 11.97
C ASN A 431 -5.39 -9.91 11.45
N VAL A 432 -6.39 -10.41 12.16
CA VAL A 432 -7.78 -9.94 12.05
C VAL A 432 -7.90 -8.64 12.85
N THR A 433 -8.41 -7.59 12.22
CA THR A 433 -8.46 -6.25 12.83
C THR A 433 -9.87 -5.70 12.88
N GLY A 434 -10.09 -4.90 13.93
CA GLY A 434 -11.24 -4.03 14.10
C GLY A 434 -10.90 -2.57 13.84
N GLU A 435 -11.82 -1.85 13.20
CA GLU A 435 -11.78 -0.40 13.02
C GLU A 435 -13.04 0.23 13.65
N LEU A 436 -12.86 1.10 14.64
CA LEU A 436 -13.93 1.87 15.27
C LEU A 436 -13.89 3.31 14.76
N ARG A 437 -15.04 3.80 14.29
CA ARG A 437 -15.25 5.20 13.90
C ARG A 437 -16.44 5.77 14.64
N ILE A 438 -16.27 6.94 15.24
CA ILE A 438 -17.32 7.68 15.95
C ILE A 438 -17.36 9.08 15.37
N GLY A 439 -18.56 9.61 15.11
CA GLY A 439 -18.74 10.98 14.66
C GLY A 439 -19.99 11.63 15.26
N ALA A 440 -19.93 12.94 15.46
CA ALA A 440 -21.04 13.75 15.94
C ALA A 440 -21.19 15.05 15.12
N GLU A 441 -22.42 15.40 14.78
CA GLU A 441 -22.77 16.65 14.07
C GLU A 441 -23.81 17.41 14.89
N TYR A 442 -23.60 18.72 15.07
CA TYR A 442 -24.52 19.64 15.73
C TYR A 442 -24.83 20.84 14.83
N LYS A 443 -26.10 21.22 14.70
CA LYS A 443 -26.57 22.26 13.78
C LYS A 443 -27.08 23.47 14.52
N ILE A 444 -26.57 24.64 14.11
CA ILE A 444 -26.95 25.96 14.57
C ILE A 444 -27.45 26.75 13.35
N LYS A 445 -28.76 26.68 13.08
CA LYS A 445 -29.37 27.24 11.86
C LYS A 445 -28.68 26.71 10.60
N ALA A 446 -28.01 27.56 9.83
CA ALA A 446 -27.28 27.20 8.61
C ALA A 446 -25.87 26.63 8.87
N LEU A 447 -25.33 26.82 10.08
CA LEU A 447 -24.01 26.33 10.46
C LEU A 447 -24.11 24.91 11.02
N SER A 448 -23.19 24.04 10.63
CA SER A 448 -22.99 22.69 11.19
C SER A 448 -21.60 22.60 11.79
N LEU A 449 -21.48 22.08 13.00
CA LEU A 449 -20.24 21.75 13.68
C LEU A 449 -20.11 20.24 13.76
N ARG A 450 -18.91 19.71 13.50
CA ARG A 450 -18.67 18.27 13.42
C ARG A 450 -17.37 17.90 14.09
N ALA A 451 -17.36 16.71 14.69
CA ALA A 451 -16.18 16.10 15.27
C ALA A 451 -16.21 14.58 15.08
N GLY A 452 -15.03 13.95 15.07
CA GLY A 452 -14.91 12.52 14.93
C GLY A 452 -13.64 11.95 15.55
N TYR A 453 -13.71 10.64 15.79
CA TYR A 453 -12.64 9.81 16.31
C TYR A 453 -12.56 8.51 15.50
N ARG A 454 -11.33 8.07 15.19
CA ARG A 454 -11.05 6.79 14.52
C ARG A 454 -9.96 6.05 15.29
N TYR A 455 -10.16 4.75 15.49
CA TYR A 455 -9.14 3.83 15.97
C TYR A 455 -9.14 2.57 15.11
N GLU A 456 -7.99 2.16 14.63
CA GLU A 456 -7.81 0.97 13.81
C GLU A 456 -6.67 0.13 14.38
N GLN A 457 -6.96 -1.14 14.62
CA GLN A 457 -5.96 -2.08 15.13
C GLN A 457 -4.90 -2.41 14.07
N SER A 458 -3.70 -2.73 14.54
CA SER A 458 -2.59 -3.16 13.70
C SER A 458 -2.95 -4.34 12.79
N PRO A 459 -2.59 -4.29 11.49
CA PRO A 459 -2.70 -5.43 10.58
C PRO A 459 -1.68 -6.54 10.86
N TYR A 460 -0.68 -6.32 11.73
CA TYR A 460 0.31 -7.32 12.14
C TYR A 460 0.05 -7.83 13.55
N LYS A 461 0.28 -9.14 13.77
CA LYS A 461 0.14 -9.75 15.10
C LYS A 461 1.10 -9.16 16.13
N ASN A 462 2.26 -8.66 15.70
CA ASN A 462 3.27 -8.09 16.59
C ASN A 462 3.00 -6.63 16.99
N ALA A 463 2.12 -5.91 16.28
CA ALA A 463 1.84 -4.48 16.42
C ALA A 463 3.07 -3.53 16.39
N VAL A 464 4.24 -4.03 15.99
CA VAL A 464 5.50 -3.28 15.89
C VAL A 464 5.79 -2.93 14.43
N THR A 465 5.66 -3.89 13.51
CA THR A 465 5.93 -3.66 12.08
C THR A 465 5.03 -2.56 11.54
N VAL A 466 3.74 -2.64 11.85
CA VAL A 466 2.78 -1.53 11.72
C VAL A 466 1.97 -1.51 12.99
N GLY A 467 1.86 -0.38 13.66
CA GLY A 467 1.09 -0.23 14.89
C GLY A 467 -0.37 0.13 14.64
N ASP A 468 -1.09 0.32 15.73
CA ASP A 468 -2.45 0.87 15.70
C ASP A 468 -2.46 2.29 15.12
N LEU A 469 -3.57 2.67 14.49
CA LEU A 469 -3.83 4.03 14.06
C LEU A 469 -4.84 4.69 14.98
N THR A 470 -4.53 5.91 15.40
CA THR A 470 -5.47 6.78 16.11
C THR A 470 -5.66 8.06 15.31
N GLY A 471 -6.90 8.49 15.13
CA GLY A 471 -7.23 9.69 14.41
C GLY A 471 -8.34 10.52 15.06
N TYR A 472 -8.26 11.83 14.83
CA TYR A 472 -9.22 12.82 15.28
C TYR A 472 -9.59 13.72 14.11
N SER A 473 -10.84 14.16 14.07
CA SER A 473 -11.30 15.05 13.02
C SER A 473 -12.25 16.11 13.56
N ALA A 474 -12.23 17.27 12.93
CA ALA A 474 -13.17 18.36 13.19
C ALA A 474 -13.54 19.06 11.88
N GLY A 475 -14.72 19.66 11.84
CA GLY A 475 -15.12 20.40 10.65
C GLY A 475 -16.34 21.27 10.86
N LEU A 476 -16.54 22.15 9.89
CA LEU A 476 -17.63 23.10 9.85
C LEU A 476 -18.30 23.06 8.47
N GLY A 477 -19.60 23.28 8.45
CA GLY A 477 -20.40 23.32 7.24
C GLY A 477 -21.33 24.51 7.24
N TYR A 478 -21.45 25.21 6.12
CA TYR A 478 -22.42 26.29 5.96
C TYR A 478 -23.38 25.99 4.81
N ASN A 479 -24.68 26.11 5.10
CA ASN A 479 -25.74 25.88 4.14
C ASN A 479 -26.31 27.19 3.59
N PHE A 480 -26.09 27.45 2.30
CA PHE A 480 -26.61 28.61 1.57
C PHE A 480 -27.96 28.32 0.87
N GLY A 481 -28.60 27.17 1.16
CA GLY A 481 -29.82 26.71 0.52
C GLY A 481 -29.52 25.61 -0.49
N SER A 482 -29.42 25.94 -1.77
CA SER A 482 -29.07 24.99 -2.85
C SER A 482 -27.58 24.65 -2.90
N THR A 483 -26.73 25.39 -2.18
CA THR A 483 -25.28 25.18 -2.15
C THR A 483 -24.81 25.02 -0.71
N LYS A 484 -23.91 24.08 -0.47
CA LYS A 484 -23.23 23.90 0.82
C LYS A 484 -21.72 23.94 0.64
N LEU A 485 -21.06 24.54 1.61
CA LEU A 485 -19.61 24.57 1.72
C LEU A 485 -19.22 23.89 3.03
N ASP A 486 -18.39 22.86 2.95
CA ASP A 486 -17.88 22.13 4.12
C ASP A 486 -16.35 22.19 4.14
N LEU A 487 -15.78 22.46 5.32
CA LEU A 487 -14.35 22.44 5.59
C LEU A 487 -14.07 21.46 6.72
N ALA A 488 -13.04 20.64 6.57
CA ALA A 488 -12.62 19.69 7.60
C ALA A 488 -11.11 19.64 7.76
N TYR A 489 -10.70 19.35 8.98
CA TYR A 489 -9.34 18.98 9.34
C TYR A 489 -9.37 17.57 9.95
N SER A 490 -8.42 16.73 9.54
CA SER A 490 -8.19 15.42 10.15
C SER A 490 -6.73 15.24 10.51
N TYR A 491 -6.50 14.69 11.68
CA TYR A 491 -5.21 14.22 12.17
C TYR A 491 -5.28 12.71 12.30
N ALA A 492 -4.27 12.00 11.82
CA ALA A 492 -4.08 10.58 12.09
C ALA A 492 -2.62 10.30 12.40
N LYS A 493 -2.36 9.39 13.33
CA LYS A 493 -1.01 8.96 13.72
C LYS A 493 -0.93 7.44 13.77
N ARG A 494 0.18 6.91 13.27
CA ARG A 494 0.52 5.48 13.30
C ARG A 494 2.04 5.31 13.42
N ASN A 495 2.45 4.44 14.33
CA ASN A 495 3.85 4.04 14.44
C ASN A 495 4.12 2.81 13.56
N SER A 496 5.34 2.65 13.07
CA SER A 496 5.77 1.47 12.32
C SER A 496 7.27 1.23 12.47
N GLN A 497 7.70 -0.01 12.29
CA GLN A 497 9.11 -0.38 12.23
C GLN A 497 9.26 -1.54 11.26
N GLN A 498 9.32 -1.21 9.98
CA GLN A 498 9.59 -2.15 8.91
C GLN A 498 11.10 -2.17 8.61
N GLY A 499 11.66 -3.35 8.35
CA GLY A 499 13.05 -3.49 7.90
C GLY A 499 13.27 -2.78 6.57
N PHE A 500 14.47 -2.24 6.35
CA PHE A 500 14.82 -1.59 5.08
C PHE A 500 14.84 -2.58 3.90
N PHE A 501 15.11 -3.85 4.19
CA PHE A 501 15.02 -4.95 3.23
C PHE A 501 14.28 -6.15 3.83
N ASN A 502 13.84 -7.05 2.95
CA ASN A 502 13.02 -8.20 3.29
C ASN A 502 13.80 -9.39 3.88
N GLN A 503 15.10 -9.51 3.62
CA GLN A 503 15.92 -10.62 4.12
C GLN A 503 17.40 -10.26 4.27
N GLY A 504 18.12 -11.05 5.06
CA GLY A 504 19.53 -10.83 5.36
C GLY A 504 19.74 -9.63 6.29
N PHE A 505 19.58 -8.42 5.77
CA PHE A 505 19.62 -7.17 6.53
C PHE A 505 18.20 -6.61 6.72
N THR A 506 17.55 -6.97 7.83
CA THR A 506 16.15 -6.63 8.11
C THR A 506 15.97 -5.57 9.20
N ASP A 507 17.07 -4.90 9.59
CA ASP A 507 16.98 -3.77 10.52
C ASP A 507 16.22 -2.61 9.85
N GLY A 508 15.55 -1.81 10.66
CA GLY A 508 14.75 -0.70 10.17
C GLY A 508 14.47 0.35 11.24
N ALA A 509 14.23 1.57 10.77
CA ALA A 509 13.92 2.71 11.62
C ALA A 509 12.52 2.60 12.25
N SER A 510 12.39 3.07 13.49
CA SER A 510 11.07 3.34 14.08
C SER A 510 10.54 4.64 13.49
N ILE A 511 9.38 4.57 12.85
CA ILE A 511 8.72 5.70 12.18
C ILE A 511 7.43 6.05 12.92
N ASP A 512 7.30 7.32 13.29
CA ASP A 512 6.06 7.96 13.75
C ASP A 512 5.48 8.78 12.60
N ALA A 513 4.54 8.18 11.87
CA ALA A 513 3.86 8.78 10.72
C ALA A 513 2.62 9.55 11.18
N ILE A 514 2.57 10.83 10.81
CA ILE A 514 1.51 11.77 11.17
C ILE A 514 0.93 12.35 9.90
N ASN A 515 -0.37 12.14 9.68
CA ASN A 515 -1.10 12.66 8.53
C ASN A 515 -2.03 13.79 9.00
N ASN A 516 -1.81 14.99 8.47
CA ASN A 516 -2.66 16.15 8.63
C ASN A 516 -3.32 16.44 7.30
N ASN A 517 -4.65 16.47 7.26
CA ASN A 517 -5.33 16.77 6.01
C ASN A 517 -6.38 17.85 6.19
N VAL A 518 -6.46 18.74 5.19
CA VAL A 518 -7.48 19.79 5.11
C VAL A 518 -8.32 19.55 3.86
N SER A 519 -9.62 19.35 4.03
CA SER A 519 -10.53 19.06 2.93
C SER A 519 -11.59 20.14 2.79
N LEU A 520 -11.84 20.58 1.56
CA LEU A 520 -12.89 21.52 1.21
C LEU A 520 -13.86 20.86 0.23
N THR A 521 -15.14 20.84 0.57
CA THR A 521 -16.20 20.31 -0.29
C THR A 521 -17.18 21.40 -0.68
N LEU A 522 -17.45 21.46 -1.98
CA LEU A 522 -18.57 22.21 -2.54
C LEU A 522 -19.65 21.24 -2.99
N LEU A 523 -20.85 21.39 -2.44
CA LEU A 523 -22.01 20.54 -2.72
C LEU A 523 -23.16 21.37 -3.29
N PHE A 524 -23.79 20.86 -4.34
CA PHE A 524 -24.98 21.42 -4.96
C PHE A 524 -26.15 20.47 -4.79
N GLU A 525 -27.29 20.99 -4.32
CA GLU A 525 -28.59 20.32 -4.36
C GLU A 525 -29.37 20.82 -5.57
N LEU A 526 -29.80 19.89 -6.42
CA LEU A 526 -30.46 20.14 -7.71
C LEU A 526 -31.95 19.79 -7.70
#